data_AF-G1KVB7-F1
#
_entry.id   AF-G1KVB7-F1
#
_cell.length_a   1.000
_cell.length_b   1.000
_cell.length_c   1.000
_cell.angle_alpha   90.00
_cell.angle_beta   90.00
_cell.angle_gamma   90.00
#
_symmetry.space_group_name_H-M   'P 1'
#
loop_
_entity.id
_entity.type
_entity.pdbx_description
1 polymer ?
#
loop_
_entity_poly.entity_id
_entity_poly.type
_entity_poly.pdbx_seq_one_letter_code
_entity_poly.pdbx_strand_id
1 'polypeptide(L)'
;MLNLFLSQNRYIFKCNSSQIYTFEEHRKGFTSLWCLFCCLCLFRKFHLTFSVPIENWILNNLACCGSCSPNTWRAKRGTVQFFSFIKERFKNLLAQMEEILLSTVLSMPENVLLPEGRAQEFSYSEEGFQECREEVVWLDERLRAKTWAKEALQEQKIVQAHLDRMLQSFDSLDQVNRRGVATSK
;
A
#
# COMPACT_ATOMS: atom_id res chain seq x y z
N MET A 1 -17.19 -1.78 17.36
CA MET A 1 -17.67 -1.75 15.96
C MET A 1 -16.52 -2.15 15.02
N LEU A 2 -16.01 -3.39 15.15
CA LEU A 2 -14.80 -3.88 14.45
C LEU A 2 -14.87 -5.38 14.13
N ASN A 3 -16.07 -5.96 14.11
CA ASN A 3 -16.29 -7.40 13.88
C ASN A 3 -16.51 -7.78 12.40
N LEU A 4 -15.99 -7.00 11.45
CA LEU A 4 -16.23 -7.25 10.01
C LEU A 4 -14.98 -7.38 9.14
N PHE A 5 -13.78 -7.47 9.71
CA PHE A 5 -12.55 -7.42 8.91
C PHE A 5 -11.98 -8.76 8.42
N LEU A 6 -12.69 -9.88 8.58
CA LEU A 6 -12.17 -11.19 8.17
C LEU A 6 -13.23 -12.07 7.49
N SER A 7 -13.72 -11.66 6.32
CA SER A 7 -14.31 -12.60 5.36
C SER A 7 -14.15 -12.11 3.93
N GLN A 8 -13.33 -12.82 3.18
CA GLN A 8 -13.32 -12.94 1.71
C GLN A 8 -13.23 -11.64 0.86
N ASN A 9 -12.01 -11.37 0.35
CA ASN A 9 -11.71 -11.06 -1.06
C ASN A 9 -12.68 -10.19 -1.90
N ARG A 10 -13.24 -9.11 -1.34
CA ARG A 10 -13.81 -8.01 -2.13
C ARG A 10 -13.97 -6.76 -1.26
N TYR A 11 -13.02 -5.83 -1.34
CA TYR A 11 -13.14 -4.52 -0.70
C TYR A 11 -13.98 -3.60 -1.59
N ILE A 12 -15.30 -3.78 -1.55
CA ILE A 12 -16.26 -2.79 -2.04
C ILE A 12 -16.89 -2.18 -0.79
N PHE A 13 -16.52 -0.94 -0.46
CA PHE A 13 -17.24 -0.14 0.52
C PHE A 13 -18.63 0.14 -0.04
N LYS A 14 -19.61 -0.70 0.28
CA LYS A 14 -21.02 -0.44 0.01
C LYS A 14 -21.55 0.40 1.18
N CYS A 15 -21.48 1.72 1.05
CA CYS A 15 -22.10 2.63 2.00
C CYS A 15 -23.63 2.51 1.84
N ASN A 16 -24.28 1.79 2.75
CA ASN A 16 -25.74 1.66 2.77
C ASN A 16 -26.34 3.03 3.07
N SER A 17 -27.12 3.56 2.13
CA SER A 17 -27.85 4.82 2.25
C SER A 17 -28.98 4.67 3.27
N SER A 18 -28.85 5.27 4.46
CA SER A 18 -29.99 5.62 5.35
C SER A 18 -29.61 6.49 6.56
N GLN A 19 -28.37 6.94 6.72
CA GLN A 19 -28.00 7.89 7.78
C GLN A 19 -27.12 8.97 7.18
N ILE A 20 -27.55 10.23 7.31
CA ILE A 20 -26.78 11.40 6.92
C ILE A 20 -25.62 11.50 7.91
N TYR A 21 -24.47 10.94 7.55
CA TYR A 21 -23.22 11.18 8.26
C TYR A 21 -22.78 12.60 7.93
N THR A 22 -22.52 13.40 8.96
CA THR A 22 -22.01 14.76 8.78
C THR A 22 -20.61 14.69 8.15
N PHE A 23 -20.23 15.67 7.31
CA PHE A 23 -18.93 15.71 6.61
C PHE A 23 -17.74 15.53 7.59
N GLU A 24 -17.90 16.03 8.80
CA GLU A 24 -17.06 15.83 9.96
C GLU A 24 -16.80 14.36 10.33
N GLU A 25 -17.85 13.53 10.39
CA GLU A 25 -17.74 12.09 10.68
C GLU A 25 -17.02 11.36 9.55
N HIS A 26 -17.18 11.85 8.31
CA HIS A 26 -16.45 11.34 7.15
C HIS A 26 -14.95 11.67 7.24
N ARG A 27 -14.59 12.93 7.56
CA ARG A 27 -13.18 13.34 7.68
C ARG A 27 -12.49 12.70 8.89
N LYS A 28 -13.15 12.66 10.04
CA LYS A 28 -12.63 12.05 11.28
C LYS A 28 -12.51 10.54 11.14
N GLY A 29 -13.55 9.87 10.63
CA GLY A 29 -13.56 8.42 10.44
C GLY A 29 -12.61 7.94 9.34
N PHE A 30 -12.48 8.67 8.23
CA PHE A 30 -11.54 8.31 7.17
C PHE A 30 -10.08 8.43 7.64
N THR A 31 -9.75 9.44 8.44
CA THR A 31 -8.36 9.68 8.89
C THR A 31 -7.90 8.66 9.94
N SER A 32 -8.73 8.28 10.92
CA SER A 32 -8.39 7.22 11.88
C SER A 32 -8.30 5.84 11.24
N LEU A 33 -9.30 5.48 10.44
CA LEU A 33 -9.34 4.16 9.80
C LEU A 33 -8.18 4.00 8.82
N TRP A 34 -7.80 5.06 8.11
CA TRP A 34 -6.62 5.04 7.24
C TRP A 34 -5.32 4.91 8.03
N CYS A 35 -5.17 5.61 9.15
CA CYS A 35 -4.00 5.49 10.02
C CYS A 35 -3.83 4.05 10.54
N LEU A 36 -4.91 3.45 11.06
CA LEU A 36 -4.91 2.06 11.53
C LEU A 36 -4.59 1.07 10.40
N PHE A 37 -5.15 1.31 9.22
CA PHE A 37 -4.85 0.53 8.02
C PHE A 37 -3.36 0.61 7.64
N CYS A 38 -2.77 1.81 7.64
CA CYS A 38 -1.34 2.00 7.40
C CYS A 38 -0.48 1.22 8.40
N CYS A 39 -0.82 1.26 9.70
CA CYS A 39 -0.11 0.49 10.73
C CYS A 39 -0.18 -1.02 10.47
N LEU A 40 -1.35 -1.54 10.09
CA LEU A 40 -1.52 -2.95 9.71
C LEU A 40 -0.68 -3.34 8.48
N CYS A 41 -0.66 -2.48 7.45
CA CYS A 41 0.16 -2.68 6.26
C CYS A 41 1.65 -2.70 6.58
N LEU A 42 2.12 -1.78 7.42
CA LEU A 42 3.51 -1.71 7.87
C LEU A 42 3.90 -2.96 8.66
N PHE A 43 3.04 -3.42 9.58
CA PHE A 43 3.27 -4.64 10.33
C PHE A 43 3.35 -5.88 9.43
N ARG A 44 2.44 -5.99 8.45
CA ARG A 44 2.46 -7.09 7.47
C ARG A 44 3.74 -7.07 6.64
N LYS A 45 4.18 -5.89 6.21
CA LYS A 45 5.44 -5.71 5.47
C LYS A 45 6.62 -6.12 6.34
N PHE A 46 6.68 -5.68 7.59
CA PHE A 46 7.70 -6.11 8.56
C PHE A 46 7.74 -7.63 8.69
N HIS A 47 6.60 -8.29 8.91
CA HIS A 47 6.56 -9.75 9.03
C HIS A 47 7.09 -10.46 7.76
N LEU A 48 6.69 -10.00 6.57
CA LEU A 48 7.15 -10.60 5.31
C LEU A 48 8.62 -10.33 5.03
N THR A 49 9.13 -9.15 5.40
CA THR A 49 10.51 -8.77 5.19
C THR A 49 11.46 -9.48 6.14
N PHE A 50 11.07 -9.71 7.40
CA PHE A 50 11.98 -10.18 8.44
C PHE A 50 11.83 -11.66 8.81
N SER A 51 10.77 -12.36 8.41
CA SER A 51 10.58 -13.77 8.78
C SER A 51 11.70 -14.69 8.29
N VAL A 52 12.03 -14.62 7.00
CA VAL A 52 13.06 -15.46 6.38
C VAL A 52 14.48 -15.04 6.80
N PRO A 53 14.85 -13.74 6.82
CA PRO A 53 16.18 -13.33 7.28
C PRO A 53 16.48 -13.71 8.73
N ILE A 54 15.49 -13.62 9.63
CA ILE A 54 15.67 -14.03 11.03
C ILE A 54 15.85 -15.55 11.12
N GLU A 55 15.05 -16.34 10.40
CA GLU A 55 15.20 -17.79 10.35
C GLU A 55 16.59 -18.21 9.84
N ASN A 56 17.06 -17.58 8.76
CA ASN A 56 18.39 -17.82 8.20
C ASN A 56 19.50 -17.38 9.15
N TRP A 57 19.35 -16.24 9.84
CA TRP A 57 20.31 -15.77 10.83
C TRP A 57 20.43 -16.76 11.99
N ILE A 58 19.31 -17.30 12.49
CA ILE A 58 19.30 -18.34 13.52
C ILE A 58 20.00 -19.60 13.03
N LEU A 59 19.70 -20.06 11.81
CA LEU A 59 20.32 -21.25 11.23
C LEU A 59 21.84 -21.09 11.05
N ASN A 60 22.28 -19.93 10.58
CA ASN A 60 23.70 -19.62 10.40
C ASN A 60 24.45 -19.57 11.73
N ASN A 61 23.86 -18.97 12.78
CA ASN A 61 24.47 -18.97 14.11
C ASN A 61 24.56 -20.38 14.70
N LEU A 62 23.54 -21.22 14.51
CA LEU A 62 23.56 -22.61 14.98
C LEU A 62 24.59 -23.47 14.25
N ALA A 63 24.81 -23.21 12.95
CA ALA A 63 25.85 -23.88 12.17
C ALA A 63 27.27 -23.51 12.64
N CYS A 64 27.49 -22.28 13.11
CA CYS A 64 28.78 -21.82 13.64
C CYS A 64 29.14 -22.41 15.02
N CYS A 65 28.17 -22.92 15.79
CA CYS A 65 28.41 -23.44 17.14
C CYS A 65 28.92 -24.89 17.21
N GLY A 66 29.09 -25.58 16.07
CA GLY A 66 29.76 -26.89 15.98
C GLY A 66 29.09 -28.07 16.71
N SER A 67 28.00 -27.87 17.46
CA SER A 67 27.51 -28.86 18.42
C SER A 67 26.26 -29.64 17.99
N CYS A 68 25.69 -29.42 16.80
CA CYS A 68 24.60 -30.21 16.22
C CYS A 68 24.38 -29.84 14.75
N SER A 69 23.84 -30.76 13.96
CA SER A 69 23.32 -30.41 12.63
C SER A 69 22.25 -29.32 12.78
N PRO A 70 22.32 -28.22 12.00
CA PRO A 70 21.38 -27.12 12.14
C PRO A 70 19.96 -27.64 11.90
N ASN A 71 19.15 -27.56 12.96
CA ASN A 71 17.82 -28.10 12.95
C ASN A 71 16.84 -27.05 12.41
N THR A 72 16.62 -27.09 11.09
CA THR A 72 15.70 -26.19 10.37
C THR A 72 14.30 -26.19 10.95
N TRP A 73 13.79 -27.34 11.44
CA TRP A 73 12.45 -27.38 12.01
C TRP A 73 12.34 -26.58 13.31
N ARG A 74 13.38 -26.62 14.16
CA ARG A 74 13.41 -25.85 15.42
C ARG A 74 13.52 -24.36 15.16
N ALA A 75 14.37 -23.95 14.22
CA ALA A 75 14.51 -22.56 13.82
C ALA A 75 13.17 -22.02 13.27
N LYS A 76 12.55 -22.74 12.32
CA LYS A 76 11.24 -22.37 11.77
C LYS A 76 10.15 -22.28 12.83
N ARG A 77 10.09 -23.26 13.74
CA ARG A 77 9.12 -23.26 14.85
C ARG A 77 9.34 -22.07 15.80
N GLY A 78 10.59 -21.77 16.13
CA GLY A 78 10.97 -20.62 16.96
C GLY A 78 10.60 -19.29 16.31
N THR A 79 10.90 -19.13 15.02
CA THR A 79 10.51 -17.96 14.23
C THR A 79 8.99 -17.78 14.21
N VAL A 80 8.22 -18.84 13.93
CA VAL A 80 6.75 -18.79 13.95
C VAL A 80 6.21 -18.41 15.34
N GLN A 81 6.76 -18.97 16.42
CA GLN A 81 6.36 -18.62 17.78
C GLN A 81 6.68 -17.16 18.12
N PHE A 82 7.86 -16.67 17.75
CA PHE A 82 8.26 -15.27 17.93
C PHE A 82 7.31 -14.32 17.19
N PHE A 83 7.05 -14.57 15.91
CA PHE A 83 6.15 -13.71 15.15
C PHE A 83 4.69 -13.81 15.62
N SER A 84 4.25 -14.96 16.13
CA SER A 84 2.95 -15.09 16.79
C SER A 84 2.86 -14.21 18.03
N PHE A 85 3.88 -14.24 18.88
CA PHE A 85 3.97 -13.41 20.07
C PHE A 85 3.99 -11.90 19.74
N ILE A 86 4.80 -11.51 18.76
CA ILE A 86 4.86 -10.12 18.28
C ILE A 86 3.50 -9.69 17.70
N LYS A 87 2.81 -10.57 16.97
CA LYS A 87 1.47 -10.31 16.42
C LYS A 87 0.43 -10.06 17.52
N GLU A 88 0.46 -10.83 18.61
CA GLU A 88 -0.45 -10.61 19.75
C GLU A 88 -0.17 -9.28 20.45
N ARG A 89 1.11 -8.97 20.72
CA ARG A 89 1.49 -7.66 21.29
C ARG A 89 1.08 -6.51 20.38
N PHE A 90 1.31 -6.63 19.09
CA PHE A 90 0.94 -5.62 18.11
C PHE A 90 -0.57 -5.39 18.09
N LYS A 91 -1.40 -6.44 18.14
CA LYS A 91 -2.86 -6.30 18.22
C LYS A 91 -3.29 -5.49 19.43
N ASN A 92 -2.72 -5.77 20.60
CA ASN A 92 -3.06 -5.05 21.83
C ASN A 92 -2.65 -3.58 21.76
N LEU A 93 -1.44 -3.30 21.25
CA LEU A 93 -0.96 -1.93 21.05
C LEU A 93 -1.80 -1.17 20.01
N LEU A 94 -2.22 -1.84 18.94
CA LEU A 94 -3.07 -1.23 17.92
C LEU A 94 -4.44 -0.85 18.49
N ALA A 95 -5.03 -1.72 19.33
CA ALA A 95 -6.30 -1.43 20.00
C ALA A 95 -6.18 -0.24 20.96
N GLN A 96 -5.09 -0.16 21.73
CA GLN A 96 -4.83 1.00 22.60
C GLN A 96 -4.61 2.29 21.78
N MET A 97 -3.89 2.20 20.67
CA MET A 97 -3.66 3.34 19.78
C MET A 97 -4.96 3.83 19.14
N GLU A 98 -5.84 2.90 18.74
CA GLU A 98 -7.18 3.22 18.25
C GLU A 98 -8.00 3.97 19.29
N GLU A 99 -8.02 3.49 20.53
CA GLU A 99 -8.73 4.12 21.65
C GLU A 99 -8.20 5.53 21.93
N ILE A 100 -6.87 5.73 21.94
CA ILE A 100 -6.23 7.03 22.14
C ILE A 100 -6.53 7.98 20.98
N LEU A 101 -6.46 7.50 19.74
CA LEU A 101 -6.77 8.30 18.54
C LEU A 101 -8.22 8.80 18.58
N LEU A 102 -9.17 7.93 18.93
CA LEU A 102 -10.59 8.28 19.03
C LEU A 102 -10.85 9.23 20.20
N SER A 103 -10.22 9.01 21.35
CA SER A 103 -10.48 9.79 22.57
C SER A 103 -9.75 11.13 22.65
N THR A 104 -8.62 11.30 21.96
CA THR A 104 -7.74 12.48 22.12
C THR A 104 -7.56 13.29 20.84
N VAL A 105 -7.36 12.64 19.70
CA VAL A 105 -7.00 13.32 18.44
C VAL A 105 -8.24 13.63 17.61
N LEU A 106 -9.24 12.76 17.67
CA LEU A 106 -10.47 12.86 16.88
C LEU A 106 -11.70 13.20 17.73
N SER A 107 -11.53 13.29 19.05
CA SER A 107 -12.55 13.86 19.92
C SER A 107 -12.52 15.38 19.78
N MET A 108 -13.71 15.95 19.59
CA MET A 108 -13.89 17.37 19.61
C MET A 108 -14.20 17.78 21.04
N PRO A 109 -13.42 18.67 21.67
CA PRO A 109 -13.81 19.21 22.96
C PRO A 109 -15.14 19.95 22.80
N GLU A 110 -16.09 19.75 23.71
CA GLU A 110 -17.40 20.42 23.69
C GLU A 110 -17.27 21.96 23.70
N ASN A 111 -16.11 22.47 24.11
CA ASN A 111 -15.80 23.89 24.30
C ASN A 111 -15.23 24.57 23.04
N VAL A 112 -15.04 23.85 21.93
CA VAL A 112 -14.44 24.38 20.71
C VAL A 112 -15.48 24.34 19.60
N LEU A 113 -15.91 25.49 19.09
CA LEU A 113 -16.70 25.55 17.86
C LEU A 113 -15.79 25.39 16.64
N LEU A 114 -16.18 24.52 15.71
CA LEU A 114 -15.43 24.34 14.46
C LEU A 114 -15.45 25.61 13.62
N PRO A 115 -14.38 25.89 12.86
CA PRO A 115 -14.35 26.95 11.85
C PRO A 115 -15.42 26.82 10.76
N GLU A 116 -16.13 25.70 10.65
CA GLU A 116 -17.27 25.57 9.74
C GLU A 116 -18.44 26.48 10.16
N GLY A 117 -18.55 26.83 11.45
CA GLY A 117 -19.40 27.92 11.93
C GLY A 117 -18.86 29.32 11.61
N ARG A 118 -17.63 29.41 11.08
CA ARG A 118 -16.97 30.64 10.60
C ARG A 118 -16.95 30.77 9.08
N ALA A 119 -17.72 29.95 8.36
CA ALA A 119 -17.94 30.16 6.91
C ALA A 119 -18.51 31.57 6.59
N GLN A 120 -19.04 32.28 7.61
CA GLN A 120 -19.44 33.68 7.51
C GLN A 120 -18.31 34.70 7.71
N GLU A 121 -17.13 34.34 8.23
CA GLU A 121 -16.03 35.30 8.45
C GLU A 121 -15.23 35.60 7.17
N PHE A 122 -15.30 34.72 6.16
CA PHE A 122 -14.62 34.90 4.87
C PHE A 122 -15.63 34.74 3.73
N SER A 123 -16.37 35.80 3.44
CA SER A 123 -17.14 35.90 2.19
C SER A 123 -16.15 35.97 1.02
N TYR A 124 -16.00 34.87 0.29
CA TYR A 124 -15.31 34.87 -1.01
C TYR A 124 -16.05 35.80 -1.98
N SER A 125 -15.32 36.59 -2.78
CA SER A 125 -15.95 37.29 -3.90
C SER A 125 -16.39 36.27 -4.95
N GLU A 126 -17.51 36.54 -5.64
CA GLU A 126 -18.01 35.66 -6.72
C GLU A 126 -16.95 35.47 -7.81
N GLU A 127 -16.12 36.50 -8.05
CA GLU A 127 -14.98 36.48 -8.97
C GLU A 127 -13.92 35.46 -8.54
N GLY A 128 -13.48 35.48 -7.28
CA GLY A 128 -12.48 34.53 -6.78
C GLY A 128 -13.01 33.09 -6.74
N PHE A 129 -14.32 32.91 -6.54
CA PHE A 129 -14.93 31.59 -6.63
C PHE A 129 -15.03 31.07 -8.06
N GLN A 130 -15.30 31.97 -9.02
CA GLN A 130 -15.30 31.65 -10.45
C GLN A 130 -13.90 31.27 -10.95
N GLU A 131 -12.86 32.02 -10.57
CA GLU A 131 -11.46 31.70 -10.89
C GLU A 131 -11.06 30.32 -10.35
N CYS A 132 -11.42 30.00 -9.11
CA CYS A 132 -11.17 28.66 -8.56
C CYS A 132 -11.91 27.55 -9.32
N ARG A 133 -13.16 27.79 -9.77
CA ARG A 133 -13.89 26.81 -10.59
C ARG A 133 -13.18 26.56 -11.91
N GLU A 134 -12.71 27.60 -12.57
CA GLU A 134 -11.96 27.50 -13.83
C GLU A 134 -10.62 26.79 -13.63
N GLU A 135 -9.91 27.07 -12.54
CA GLU A 135 -8.66 26.38 -12.19
C GLU A 135 -8.89 24.89 -11.95
N VAL A 136 -9.97 24.51 -11.26
CA VAL A 136 -10.32 23.09 -11.03
C VAL A 136 -10.60 22.37 -12.33
N VAL A 137 -11.35 22.97 -13.25
CA VAL A 137 -11.62 22.40 -14.58
C VAL A 137 -10.32 22.21 -15.36
N TRP A 138 -9.47 23.24 -15.39
CA TRP A 138 -8.17 23.19 -16.06
C TRP A 138 -7.24 22.13 -15.47
N LEU A 139 -7.21 21.99 -14.14
CA LEU A 139 -6.41 20.96 -13.45
C LEU A 139 -6.91 19.55 -13.76
N ASP A 140 -8.23 19.34 -13.85
CA ASP A 140 -8.81 18.04 -14.20
C ASP A 140 -8.47 17.64 -15.63
N GLU A 141 -8.59 18.57 -16.59
CA GLU A 141 -8.19 18.35 -17.98
C GLU A 141 -6.69 18.00 -18.09
N ARG A 142 -5.84 18.74 -17.36
CA ARG A 142 -4.40 18.47 -17.32
C ARG A 142 -4.08 17.12 -16.69
N LEU A 143 -4.82 16.70 -15.66
CA LEU A 143 -4.67 15.39 -15.05
C LEU A 143 -5.03 14.28 -16.04
N ARG A 144 -6.15 14.42 -16.75
CA ARG A 144 -6.59 13.47 -17.80
C ARG A 144 -5.56 13.35 -18.92
N ALA A 145 -5.01 14.47 -19.37
CA ALA A 145 -3.94 14.46 -20.37
C ALA A 145 -2.69 13.74 -19.86
N LYS A 146 -2.31 13.94 -18.59
CA LYS A 146 -1.19 13.21 -17.96
C LYS A 146 -1.45 11.71 -17.83
N THR A 147 -2.67 11.29 -17.50
CA THR A 147 -3.00 9.86 -17.41
C THR A 147 -2.91 9.19 -18.77
N TRP A 148 -3.46 9.81 -19.82
CA TRP A 148 -3.35 9.29 -21.19
C TRP A 148 -1.89 9.24 -21.68
N ALA A 149 -1.10 10.28 -21.41
CA ALA A 149 0.33 10.27 -21.76
C ALA A 149 1.09 9.14 -21.04
N LYS A 150 0.74 8.86 -19.77
CA LYS A 150 1.33 7.76 -19.00
C LYS A 150 0.96 6.39 -19.58
N GLU A 151 -0.30 6.21 -19.99
CA GLU A 151 -0.79 4.98 -20.62
C GLU A 151 -0.10 4.74 -21.97
N ALA A 152 -0.03 5.76 -22.83
CA ALA A 152 0.68 5.68 -24.11
C ALA A 152 2.17 5.34 -23.94
N LEU A 153 2.83 5.91 -22.92
CA LEU A 153 4.22 5.57 -22.62
C LEU A 153 4.39 4.12 -22.16
N GLN A 154 3.39 3.57 -21.46
CA GLN A 154 3.41 2.17 -21.03
C GLN A 154 3.20 1.22 -22.21
N GLU A 155 2.30 1.55 -23.13
CA GLU A 155 2.10 0.81 -24.38
C GLU A 155 3.36 0.83 -25.25
N GLN A 156 4.00 2.00 -25.40
CA GLN A 156 5.25 2.12 -26.14
C GLN A 156 6.35 1.22 -25.56
N LYS A 157 6.47 1.11 -24.23
CA LYS A 157 7.43 0.21 -23.58
C LYS A 157 7.13 -1.27 -23.87
N ILE A 158 5.86 -1.65 -23.91
CA ILE A 158 5.44 -3.02 -24.23
C ILE A 158 5.79 -3.35 -25.68
N VAL A 159 5.50 -2.43 -26.61
CA VAL A 159 5.82 -2.59 -28.04
C VAL A 159 7.33 -2.68 -28.25
N GLN A 160 8.11 -1.80 -27.60
CA GLN A 160 9.57 -1.85 -27.68
C GLN A 160 10.12 -3.19 -27.19
N ALA A 161 9.65 -3.67 -26.03
CA ALA A 161 10.07 -4.96 -25.50
C ALA A 161 9.63 -6.16 -26.37
N HIS A 162 8.59 -6.01 -27.19
CA HIS A 162 8.20 -7.02 -28.17
C HIS A 162 9.12 -7.00 -29.41
N LEU A 163 9.43 -5.81 -29.94
CA LEU A 163 10.38 -5.62 -31.03
C LEU A 163 11.77 -6.16 -30.66
N ASP A 164 12.28 -5.82 -29.47
CA ASP A 164 13.59 -6.29 -29.00
C ASP A 164 13.65 -7.82 -28.90
N ARG A 165 12.56 -8.47 -28.47
CA ARG A 165 12.46 -9.94 -28.43
C ARG A 165 12.47 -10.57 -29.82
N MET A 166 11.82 -9.94 -30.81
CA MET A 166 11.87 -10.40 -32.19
C MET A 166 13.27 -10.25 -32.79
N LEU A 167 13.93 -9.11 -32.56
CA LEU A 167 15.31 -8.89 -32.99
C LEU A 167 16.27 -9.93 -32.38
N GLN A 168 16.17 -10.19 -31.07
CA GLN A 168 16.96 -11.24 -30.41
C GLN A 168 16.70 -12.63 -31.01
N SER A 169 15.45 -12.90 -31.42
CA SER A 169 15.08 -14.16 -32.09
C SER A 169 15.73 -14.25 -33.47
N PHE A 170 15.73 -13.18 -34.27
CA PHE A 170 16.43 -13.14 -35.56
C PHE A 170 17.95 -13.28 -35.39
N ASP A 171 18.55 -12.58 -34.43
CA ASP A 171 19.98 -12.71 -34.11
C ASP A 171 20.35 -14.14 -33.72
N SER A 172 19.48 -14.82 -32.95
CA SER A 172 19.70 -16.22 -32.56
C SER A 172 19.64 -17.17 -33.76
N LEU A 173 18.72 -16.93 -34.71
CA LEU A 173 18.60 -17.71 -35.94
C LEU A 173 19.81 -17.51 -36.87
N ASP A 174 20.27 -16.27 -37.01
CA ASP A 174 21.47 -15.93 -37.79
C ASP A 174 22.72 -16.56 -37.19
N GLN A 175 22.85 -16.60 -35.87
CA GLN A 175 23.93 -17.30 -35.19
C GLN A 175 23.90 -18.81 -35.42
N VAL A 176 22.71 -19.43 -35.42
CA VAL A 176 22.56 -20.87 -35.73
C VAL A 176 22.95 -21.15 -37.17
N ASN A 177 22.53 -20.31 -38.12
CA ASN A 177 22.89 -20.45 -39.53
C ASN A 177 24.41 -20.33 -39.75
N ARG A 178 25.06 -19.35 -39.12
CA ARG A 178 26.52 -19.19 -39.19
C ARG A 178 27.29 -20.38 -38.58
N ARG A 179 26.78 -21.00 -37.51
CA ARG A 179 27.39 -22.21 -36.92
C ARG A 179 27.21 -23.45 -37.80
N GLY A 180 26.05 -23.62 -38.43
CA GLY A 180 25.78 -24.75 -39.33
C GLY A 180 26.64 -24.75 -40.60
N VAL A 181 26.95 -23.55 -41.14
CA VAL A 181 27.85 -23.40 -42.30
C VAL A 181 29.32 -23.68 -41.95
N ALA A 182 29.74 -23.48 -40.69
CA ALA A 182 31.10 -23.75 -40.23
C ALA A 182 31.40 -25.24 -39.98
N THR A 183 30.37 -26.07 -39.73
CA THR A 183 30.51 -27.51 -39.46
C THR A 183 30.38 -28.40 -40.70
N SER A 184 30.15 -27.81 -41.88
CA SER A 184 30.00 -28.53 -43.16
C SER A 184 31.17 -28.29 -44.12
N LYS A 185 32.40 -28.26 -43.59
CA LYS A 185 33.66 -28.32 -44.34
C LYS A 185 34.55 -29.43 -43.81
#